data_AF-A0A838D175-F1
#
_entry.id   AF-A0A838D175-F1
#
_cell.length_a   1.000
_cell.length_b   1.000
_cell.length_c   1.000
_cell.angle_alpha   90.00
_cell.angle_beta   90.00
_cell.angle_gamma   90.00
#
_symmetry.space_group_name_H-M   'P 1'
#
loop_
_entity.id
_entity.type
_entity.pdbx_description
1 polymer ?
#
loop_
_entity_poly.entity_id
_entity_poly.type
_entity_poly.pdbx_seq_one_letter_code
_entity_poly.pdbx_strand_id
1 'polypeptide(L)'
;MNEHHDEWRVEVELDDPEHGYAVGERLRELAVDDLSRGRLGRDVAVTRAGEFLSLYADTPAGAREAERVVRQILTDEHLPATVSLTRWHPVEQAWRPADEPLPEGPEEEALERARLLEHEREDARSRGAYDWEVRVEAPGRDEASELAHRLEGEGLDVRRRGHWVLVGALDSERADALADQIRREDPHDVHVTVEATDLPSPLFVMLGAAWDRLRGADR
;
A
#
# COMPACT_ATOMS: atom_id res chain seq x y z
N MET A 1 3.35 -20.16 0.72
CA MET A 1 3.06 -18.88 1.38
C MET A 1 4.43 -18.28 1.60
N ASN A 2 4.89 -17.41 0.70
CA ASN A 2 6.21 -16.83 0.85
C ASN A 2 6.08 -15.72 1.90
N GLU A 3 6.70 -15.96 3.04
CA GLU A 3 6.98 -14.97 4.06
C GLU A 3 7.94 -13.93 3.45
N HIS A 4 7.39 -12.83 2.95
CA HIS A 4 8.11 -11.69 2.36
C HIS A 4 8.89 -10.86 3.41
N HIS A 5 9.17 -11.43 4.59
CA HIS A 5 9.67 -10.71 5.77
C HIS A 5 11.08 -10.12 5.58
N ASP A 6 11.84 -10.59 4.60
CA ASP A 6 13.23 -10.19 4.34
C ASP A 6 13.48 -9.72 2.90
N GLU A 7 12.49 -9.11 2.25
CA GLU A 7 12.71 -8.57 0.90
C GLU A 7 13.36 -7.18 0.93
N TRP A 8 14.47 -7.05 0.19
CA TRP A 8 15.21 -5.80 0.03
C TRP A 8 15.15 -5.34 -1.41
N ARG A 9 15.14 -4.02 -1.60
CA ARG A 9 15.07 -3.41 -2.92
C ARG A 9 15.92 -2.16 -3.01
N VAL A 10 16.83 -2.12 -3.97
CA VAL A 10 17.52 -0.91 -4.40
C VAL A 10 16.73 -0.30 -5.55
N GLU A 11 16.26 0.94 -5.38
CA GLU A 11 15.58 1.70 -6.41
C GLU A 11 16.52 2.77 -6.98
N VAL A 12 16.54 2.89 -8.30
CA VAL A 12 17.30 3.91 -9.02
C VAL A 12 16.31 4.71 -9.84
N GLU A 13 16.29 6.01 -9.61
CA GLU A 13 15.53 7.00 -10.38
C GLU A 13 16.50 7.81 -11.23
N LEU A 14 16.31 7.82 -12.55
CA LEU A 14 17.16 8.54 -13.49
C LEU A 14 16.64 9.96 -13.70
N ASP A 15 17.52 10.97 -13.61
CA ASP A 15 17.11 12.39 -13.64
C ASP A 15 16.70 12.92 -15.03
N ASP A 16 17.00 12.20 -16.12
CA ASP A 16 16.71 12.61 -17.49
C ASP A 16 15.97 11.49 -18.26
N PRO A 17 14.69 11.68 -18.62
CA PRO A 17 13.91 10.67 -19.35
C PRO A 17 14.24 10.55 -20.85
N GLU A 18 14.79 11.59 -21.50
CA GLU A 18 15.21 11.54 -22.92
C GLU A 18 16.52 10.74 -23.07
N HIS A 19 17.43 10.84 -22.10
CA HIS A 19 18.59 9.95 -21.99
C HIS A 19 18.30 8.65 -21.22
N GLY A 20 17.19 8.61 -20.48
CA GLY A 20 16.79 7.51 -19.59
C GLY A 20 16.57 6.19 -20.31
N TYR A 21 16.15 6.20 -21.58
CA TYR A 21 15.99 4.97 -22.36
C TYR A 21 17.33 4.25 -22.58
N ALA A 22 18.32 4.96 -23.11
CA ALA A 22 19.67 4.45 -23.38
C ALA A 22 20.44 4.13 -22.09
N VAL A 23 20.24 4.94 -21.05
CA VAL A 23 20.85 4.74 -19.73
C VAL A 23 20.27 3.51 -19.03
N GLY A 24 18.95 3.32 -19.04
CA GLY A 24 18.34 2.15 -18.42
C GLY A 24 18.63 0.83 -19.17
N GLU A 25 18.82 0.85 -20.49
CA GLU A 25 19.27 -0.34 -21.24
C GLU A 25 20.73 -0.64 -20.92
N ARG A 26 21.60 0.38 -20.84
CA ARG A 26 23.00 0.19 -20.44
C ARG A 26 23.16 -0.23 -19.00
N LEU A 27 22.39 0.33 -18.06
CA LEU A 27 22.40 -0.11 -16.67
C LEU A 27 21.85 -1.53 -16.54
N ARG A 28 20.88 -1.93 -17.38
CA ARG A 28 20.42 -3.33 -17.43
C ARG A 28 21.53 -4.25 -17.96
N GLU A 29 22.20 -3.89 -19.05
CA GLU A 29 23.33 -4.64 -19.60
C GLU A 29 24.48 -4.73 -18.59
N LEU A 30 24.88 -3.61 -17.97
CA LEU A 30 25.98 -3.52 -16.99
C LEU A 30 25.64 -4.18 -15.66
N ALA A 31 24.41 -4.03 -15.16
CA ALA A 31 23.95 -4.71 -13.94
C ALA A 31 23.90 -6.21 -14.20
N VAL A 32 23.36 -6.67 -15.33
CA VAL A 32 23.38 -8.10 -15.71
C VAL A 32 24.82 -8.60 -15.86
N ASP A 33 25.73 -7.79 -16.40
CA ASP A 33 27.15 -8.14 -16.53
C ASP A 33 27.90 -8.20 -15.20
N ASP A 34 27.63 -7.32 -14.23
CA ASP A 34 28.27 -7.35 -12.91
C ASP A 34 27.63 -8.39 -11.96
N LEU A 35 26.31 -8.60 -12.09
CA LEU A 35 25.55 -9.70 -11.48
C LEU A 35 26.07 -11.06 -11.94
N SER A 36 26.27 -11.23 -13.25
CA SER A 36 26.79 -12.46 -13.84
C SER A 36 28.27 -12.71 -13.50
N ARG A 37 29.03 -11.66 -13.14
CA ARG A 37 30.42 -11.77 -12.63
C ARG A 37 30.49 -12.20 -11.15
N GLY A 38 29.35 -12.46 -10.50
CA GLY A 38 29.30 -13.09 -9.17
C GLY A 38 29.70 -12.18 -8.01
N ARG A 39 29.70 -10.86 -8.21
CA ARG A 39 30.04 -9.87 -7.16
C ARG A 39 28.88 -9.55 -6.23
N LEU A 40 27.66 -9.82 -6.67
CA LEU A 40 26.42 -9.38 -6.01
C LEU A 40 25.74 -10.45 -5.14
N GLY A 41 26.45 -11.55 -4.84
CA GLY A 41 25.87 -12.70 -4.15
C GLY A 41 24.89 -13.45 -5.05
N ARG A 42 24.37 -14.59 -4.56
CA ARG A 42 23.34 -15.33 -5.30
C ARG A 42 22.01 -14.56 -5.21
N ASP A 43 21.33 -14.48 -6.34
CA ASP A 43 19.90 -14.16 -6.49
C ASP A 43 19.47 -12.68 -6.40
N VAL A 44 20.20 -11.76 -7.05
CA VAL A 44 19.68 -10.39 -7.28
C VAL A 44 18.92 -10.31 -8.62
N ALA A 45 17.62 -9.98 -8.55
CA ALA A 45 16.75 -9.80 -9.73
C ALA A 45 16.62 -8.32 -10.10
N VAL A 46 16.65 -8.00 -11.40
CA VAL A 46 16.57 -6.61 -11.90
C VAL A 46 15.32 -6.39 -12.74
N THR A 47 14.50 -5.43 -12.32
CA THR A 47 13.30 -4.99 -13.04
C THR A 47 13.46 -3.54 -13.49
N ARG A 48 12.85 -3.19 -14.62
CA ARG A 48 12.85 -1.83 -15.16
C ARG A 48 11.42 -1.38 -15.46
N ALA A 49 11.07 -0.17 -15.05
CA ALA A 49 9.82 0.49 -15.35
C ALA A 49 10.08 1.97 -15.69
N GLY A 50 10.14 2.32 -16.98
CA GLY A 50 10.43 3.68 -17.42
C GLY A 50 11.83 4.15 -17.02
N GLU A 51 11.87 5.25 -16.25
CA GLU A 51 13.08 5.85 -15.65
C GLU A 51 13.53 5.15 -14.35
N PHE A 52 12.73 4.20 -13.85
CA PHE A 52 13.02 3.47 -12.62
C PHE A 52 13.65 2.10 -12.90
N LEU A 53 14.72 1.80 -12.17
CA LEU A 53 15.30 0.46 -12.05
C LEU A 53 15.14 -0.03 -10.62
N SER A 54 14.82 -1.31 -10.46
CA SER A 54 14.68 -1.96 -9.15
C SER A 54 15.52 -3.22 -9.11
N LEU A 55 16.40 -3.34 -8.11
CA LEU A 55 17.19 -4.53 -7.84
C LEU A 55 16.68 -5.15 -6.54
N TYR A 56 16.29 -6.41 -6.59
CA TYR A 56 15.77 -7.15 -5.44
C TYR A 56 16.85 -8.05 -4.86
N ALA A 57 16.94 -8.13 -3.54
CA ALA A 57 17.85 -9.04 -2.85
C ALA A 57 17.15 -9.69 -1.65
N ASP A 58 17.50 -10.94 -1.38
CA ASP A 58 16.95 -11.72 -0.26
C ASP A 58 17.66 -11.44 1.07
N THR A 59 18.71 -10.60 1.08
CA THR A 59 19.48 -10.28 2.30
C THR A 59 19.88 -8.81 2.37
N PRO A 60 20.01 -8.24 3.58
CA PRO A 60 20.49 -6.86 3.75
C PRO A 60 21.92 -6.68 3.23
N ALA A 61 22.76 -7.71 3.38
CA ALA A 61 24.13 -7.67 2.90
C ALA A 61 24.18 -7.63 1.36
N GLY A 62 23.38 -8.46 0.69
CA GLY A 62 23.25 -8.45 -0.77
C GLY A 62 22.70 -7.12 -1.29
N ALA A 63 21.70 -6.56 -0.62
CA ALA A 63 21.10 -5.29 -1.00
C ALA A 63 22.08 -4.10 -0.88
N ARG A 64 22.86 -4.05 0.20
CA ARG A 64 23.91 -3.02 0.39
C ARG A 64 25.03 -3.15 -0.62
N GLU A 65 25.43 -4.37 -0.97
CA GLU A 65 26.43 -4.59 -2.01
C GLU A 65 25.90 -4.17 -3.38
N ALA A 66 24.63 -4.48 -3.68
CA ALA A 66 23.95 -4.01 -4.89
C ALA A 66 23.88 -2.48 -4.96
N GLU A 67 23.50 -1.82 -3.87
CA GLU A 67 23.50 -0.36 -3.79
C GLU A 67 24.89 0.21 -4.08
N ARG A 68 25.94 -0.35 -3.47
CA ARG A 68 27.32 0.08 -3.64
C ARG A 68 27.77 -0.05 -5.10
N VAL A 69 27.49 -1.19 -5.74
CA VAL A 69 27.83 -1.44 -7.15
C VAL A 69 27.10 -0.47 -8.08
N VAL A 70 25.79 -0.28 -7.88
CA VAL A 70 24.98 0.65 -8.67
C VAL A 70 25.52 2.07 -8.59
N ARG A 71 25.80 2.57 -7.38
CA ARG A 71 26.37 3.91 -7.18
C ARG A 71 27.73 4.07 -7.87
N GLN A 72 28.56 3.04 -7.83
CA GLN A 72 29.85 3.03 -8.52
C GLN A 72 29.68 3.16 -10.04
N ILE A 73 28.78 2.36 -10.63
CA ILE A 73 28.50 2.39 -12.08
C ILE A 73 27.98 3.77 -12.50
N LEU A 74 27.01 4.33 -11.76
CA LEU A 74 26.47 5.65 -12.04
C LEU A 74 27.56 6.74 -12.01
N THR A 75 28.49 6.62 -11.06
CA THR A 75 29.63 7.55 -10.94
C THR A 75 30.59 7.41 -12.12
N ASP A 76 31.00 6.19 -12.46
CA ASP A 76 31.96 5.92 -13.55
C ASP A 76 31.42 6.42 -14.90
N GLU A 77 30.12 6.27 -15.13
CA GLU A 77 29.43 6.67 -16.35
C GLU A 77 28.91 8.13 -16.33
N HIS A 78 29.14 8.88 -15.23
CA HIS A 78 28.69 10.27 -15.05
C HIS A 78 27.17 10.45 -15.23
N LEU A 79 26.39 9.51 -14.69
CA LEU A 79 24.94 9.49 -14.80
C LEU A 79 24.29 10.11 -13.55
N PRO A 80 23.52 11.20 -13.70
CA PRO A 80 22.76 11.77 -12.59
C PRO A 80 21.56 10.86 -12.29
N ALA A 81 21.51 10.35 -11.06
CA ALA A 81 20.44 9.48 -10.59
C ALA A 81 20.34 9.50 -9.06
N THR A 82 19.13 9.29 -8.57
CA THR A 82 18.87 9.05 -7.15
C THR A 82 18.84 7.54 -6.89
N VAL A 83 19.57 7.10 -5.86
CA VAL A 83 19.60 5.69 -5.44
C VAL A 83 19.10 5.58 -4.01
N SER A 84 18.11 4.71 -3.79
CA SER A 84 17.47 4.48 -2.50
C SER A 84 17.47 2.99 -2.15
N LEU A 85 17.87 2.65 -0.93
CA LEU A 85 17.77 1.30 -0.40
C LEU A 85 16.50 1.19 0.47
N THR A 86 15.63 0.26 0.11
CA THR A 86 14.34 0.03 0.77
C THR A 86 14.20 -1.44 1.20
N ARG A 87 13.33 -1.68 2.18
CA ARG A 87 12.93 -3.00 2.65
C ARG A 87 11.41 -3.09 2.67
N TRP A 88 10.86 -4.27 2.42
CA TRP A 88 9.45 -4.53 2.59
C TRP A 88 9.03 -4.41 4.07
N HIS A 89 8.05 -3.57 4.35
CA HIS A 89 7.48 -3.42 5.68
C HIS A 89 6.29 -4.38 5.83
N PRO A 90 6.34 -5.39 6.71
CA PRO A 90 5.35 -6.46 6.75
C PRO A 90 3.97 -6.01 7.24
N VAL A 91 3.91 -4.98 8.09
CA VAL A 91 2.64 -4.44 8.62
C VAL A 91 2.03 -3.42 7.65
N GLU A 92 2.75 -2.35 7.31
CA GLU A 92 2.32 -1.39 6.26
C GLU A 92 2.15 -2.01 4.86
N GLN A 93 2.74 -3.18 4.59
CA GLN A 93 2.78 -3.81 3.26
C GLN A 93 3.27 -2.82 2.18
N ALA A 94 4.36 -2.12 2.49
CA ALA A 94 4.92 -1.07 1.65
C ALA A 94 6.46 -1.11 1.67
N TRP A 95 7.09 -0.58 0.62
CA TRP A 95 8.54 -0.39 0.59
C TRP A 95 8.91 0.82 1.45
N ARG A 96 9.72 0.61 2.49
CA ARG A 96 10.17 1.63 3.44
C ARG A 96 11.68 1.76 3.43
N PRO A 97 12.26 2.92 3.83
CA PRO A 97 13.70 3.07 3.98
C PRO A 97 14.30 1.93 4.80
N ALA A 98 15.42 1.38 4.32
CA ALA A 98 16.05 0.21 4.94
C ALA A 98 16.56 0.43 6.38
N ASP A 99 16.76 1.69 6.75
CA ASP A 99 17.17 2.14 8.08
C ASP A 99 15.99 2.39 9.03
N GLU A 100 14.75 2.34 8.54
CA GLU A 100 13.56 2.39 9.38
C GLU A 100 13.45 1.07 10.19
N PRO A 101 13.33 1.16 11.53
CA PRO A 101 13.15 -0.02 12.37
C PRO A 101 11.81 -0.69 12.06
N LEU A 102 11.80 -2.02 11.98
CA LEU A 102 10.55 -2.78 11.95
C LEU A 102 10.03 -3.00 13.37
N PRO A 103 8.72 -3.22 13.53
CA PRO A 103 8.16 -3.65 14.81
C PRO A 103 8.83 -4.93 15.31
N GLU A 104 9.23 -4.92 16.58
CA GLU A 104 9.86 -6.04 17.27
C GLU A 104 8.81 -6.92 17.95
N GLY A 105 8.22 -7.83 17.17
CA GLY A 105 7.30 -8.85 17.67
C GLY A 105 5.83 -8.44 17.71
N PRO A 106 4.96 -9.33 18.21
CA PRO A 106 3.52 -9.26 17.95
C PRO A 106 2.80 -8.07 18.62
N GLU A 107 3.32 -7.55 19.72
CA GLU A 107 2.72 -6.40 20.41
C GLU A 107 2.94 -5.10 19.62
N GLU A 108 4.15 -4.87 19.14
CA GLU A 108 4.47 -3.71 18.31
C GLU A 108 3.75 -3.78 16.95
N GLU A 109 3.72 -4.96 16.33
CA GLU A 109 2.95 -5.20 15.11
C GLU A 109 1.45 -4.89 15.28
N ALA A 110 0.86 -5.27 16.42
CA ALA A 110 -0.55 -4.99 16.72
C ALA A 110 -0.80 -3.48 16.93
N LEU A 111 0.10 -2.78 17.62
CA LEU A 111 0.03 -1.34 17.82
C LEU A 111 0.12 -0.58 16.50
N GLU A 112 1.04 -0.98 15.63
CA GLU A 112 1.21 -0.34 14.33
C GLU A 112 0.00 -0.59 13.42
N ARG A 113 -0.48 -1.85 13.35
CA ARG A 113 -1.70 -2.19 12.60
C ARG A 113 -2.91 -1.38 13.08
N ALA A 114 -3.04 -1.18 14.39
CA ALA A 114 -4.12 -0.36 14.95
C ALA A 114 -4.01 1.12 14.51
N ARG A 115 -2.79 1.66 14.40
CA ARG A 115 -2.57 3.04 13.89
C ARG A 115 -2.91 3.14 12.41
N LEU A 116 -2.49 2.18 11.59
CA LEU A 116 -2.81 2.16 10.15
C LEU A 116 -4.31 2.11 9.91
N LEU A 117 -5.01 1.20 10.60
CA LEU A 117 -6.47 1.11 10.50
C LEU A 117 -7.18 2.40 10.91
N GLU A 118 -6.69 3.10 11.94
CA GLU A 118 -7.28 4.38 12.33
C GLU A 118 -7.04 5.47 11.27
N HIS A 119 -5.83 5.51 10.70
CA HIS A 119 -5.51 6.44 9.60
C HIS A 119 -6.37 6.17 8.36
N GLU A 120 -6.50 4.91 7.95
CA GLU A 120 -7.37 4.49 6.84
C GLU A 120 -8.83 4.84 7.09
N ARG A 121 -9.31 4.68 8.34
CA ARG A 121 -10.66 5.10 8.73
C ARG A 121 -10.84 6.61 8.61
N GLU A 122 -9.85 7.40 9.04
CA GLU A 122 -9.91 8.86 8.95
C GLU A 122 -9.91 9.32 7.49
N ASP A 123 -9.06 8.73 6.66
CA ASP A 123 -8.99 8.98 5.22
C ASP A 123 -10.31 8.62 4.53
N ALA A 124 -10.86 7.43 4.79
CA ALA A 124 -12.15 7.00 4.25
C ALA A 124 -13.29 7.93 4.66
N ARG A 125 -13.35 8.33 5.95
CA ARG A 125 -14.31 9.31 6.47
C ARG A 125 -14.17 10.66 5.77
N SER A 126 -12.94 11.15 5.60
CA SER A 126 -12.68 12.46 4.97
C SER A 126 -13.08 12.49 3.50
N ARG A 127 -12.86 11.38 2.77
CA ARG A 127 -13.20 11.23 1.35
C ARG A 127 -14.65 10.79 1.13
N GLY A 128 -15.33 10.29 2.16
CA GLY A 128 -16.64 9.65 2.07
C GLY A 128 -16.65 8.40 1.19
N ALA A 129 -15.50 7.73 1.08
CA ALA A 129 -15.24 6.61 0.19
C ALA A 129 -14.65 5.44 0.97
N TYR A 130 -15.37 4.32 0.98
CA TYR A 130 -14.96 3.05 1.54
C TYR A 130 -14.84 2.04 0.40
N ASP A 131 -13.88 1.11 0.50
CA ASP A 131 -13.71 0.05 -0.50
C ASP A 131 -14.85 -0.96 -0.46
N TRP A 132 -15.49 -1.11 0.71
CA TRP A 132 -16.64 -1.98 0.92
C TRP A 132 -17.80 -1.25 1.60
N GLU A 133 -19.01 -1.68 1.30
CA GLU A 133 -20.23 -1.14 1.88
C GLU A 133 -21.18 -2.27 2.25
N VAL A 134 -21.70 -2.24 3.48
CA VAL A 134 -22.82 -3.06 3.91
C VAL A 134 -24.10 -2.30 3.64
N ARG A 135 -24.98 -2.86 2.81
CA ARG A 135 -26.28 -2.27 2.48
C ARG A 135 -27.38 -3.05 3.17
N VAL A 136 -28.18 -2.34 3.94
CA VAL A 136 -29.32 -2.87 4.67
C VAL A 136 -30.60 -2.25 4.15
N GLU A 137 -31.49 -3.08 3.61
CA GLU A 137 -32.87 -2.73 3.34
C GLU A 137 -33.70 -2.99 4.60
N ALA A 138 -34.18 -1.92 5.22
CA ALA A 138 -35.12 -2.04 6.34
C ALA A 138 -36.57 -2.14 5.83
N PRO A 139 -37.50 -2.71 6.61
CA PRO A 139 -38.92 -2.77 6.24
C PRO A 139 -39.56 -1.38 6.03
N GLY A 140 -39.03 -0.36 6.67
CA GLY A 140 -39.55 0.99 6.65
C GLY A 140 -38.52 2.05 7.05
N ARG A 141 -38.96 3.31 7.02
CA ARG A 141 -38.08 4.47 7.28
C ARG A 141 -37.74 4.62 8.75
N ASP A 142 -38.65 4.19 9.62
CA ASP A 142 -38.49 4.32 11.06
C ASP A 142 -37.51 3.26 11.56
N GLU A 143 -37.65 2.02 11.08
CA GLU A 143 -36.72 0.92 11.33
C GLU A 143 -35.31 1.25 10.79
N ALA A 144 -35.22 1.80 9.57
CA ALA A 144 -33.94 2.30 9.05
C ALA A 144 -33.33 3.42 9.90
N SER A 145 -34.15 4.26 10.54
CA SER A 145 -33.68 5.34 11.41
C SER A 145 -33.17 4.81 12.74
N GLU A 146 -33.86 3.82 13.33
CA GLU A 146 -33.46 3.15 14.56
C GLU A 146 -32.17 2.37 14.39
N LEU A 147 -32.05 1.61 13.30
CA LEU A 147 -30.82 0.91 12.93
C LEU A 147 -29.66 1.89 12.72
N ALA A 148 -29.88 2.98 11.97
CA ALA A 148 -28.83 3.96 11.74
C ALA A 148 -28.34 4.61 13.05
N HIS A 149 -29.25 5.05 13.93
CA HIS A 149 -28.88 5.63 15.22
C HIS A 149 -28.09 4.66 16.10
N ARG A 150 -28.45 3.37 16.09
CA ARG A 150 -27.73 2.34 16.84
C ARG A 150 -26.29 2.21 16.35
N LEU A 151 -26.11 2.05 15.03
CA LEU A 151 -24.81 1.87 14.41
C LEU A 151 -23.93 3.13 14.51
N GLU A 152 -24.51 4.32 14.38
CA GLU A 152 -23.81 5.59 14.64
C GLU A 152 -23.35 5.69 16.10
N GLY A 153 -24.17 5.22 17.06
CA GLY A 153 -23.82 5.14 18.48
C GLY A 153 -22.67 4.17 18.78
N GLU A 154 -22.45 3.18 17.92
CA GLU A 154 -21.29 2.28 17.94
C GLU A 154 -20.04 2.90 17.28
N GLY A 155 -20.16 4.12 16.74
CA GLY A 155 -19.07 4.84 16.08
C GLY A 155 -18.85 4.45 14.62
N LEU A 156 -19.83 3.80 13.98
CA LEU A 156 -19.76 3.41 12.57
C LEU A 156 -20.12 4.60 11.66
N ASP A 157 -19.52 4.67 10.47
CA ASP A 157 -19.88 5.65 9.45
C ASP A 157 -21.11 5.15 8.66
N VAL A 158 -22.25 5.78 8.93
CA VAL A 158 -23.56 5.36 8.45
C VAL A 158 -24.14 6.44 7.54
N ARG A 159 -24.60 6.02 6.35
CA ARG A 159 -25.38 6.86 5.44
C ARG A 159 -26.78 6.28 5.29
N ARG A 160 -27.81 7.08 5.59
CA ARG A 160 -29.21 6.67 5.44
C ARG A 160 -29.86 7.30 4.21
N ARG A 161 -30.57 6.50 3.42
CA ARG A 161 -31.38 6.96 2.27
C ARG A 161 -32.73 6.24 2.24
N GLY A 162 -33.76 6.86 2.82
CA GLY A 162 -35.10 6.26 2.88
C GLY A 162 -35.11 5.06 3.84
N HIS A 163 -35.46 3.88 3.33
CA HIS A 163 -35.39 2.61 4.07
C HIS A 163 -34.02 1.91 3.94
N TRP A 164 -33.06 2.51 3.23
CA TRP A 164 -31.71 1.98 3.11
C TRP A 164 -30.79 2.56 4.17
N VAL A 165 -30.00 1.69 4.79
CA VAL A 165 -28.85 2.04 5.64
C VAL A 165 -27.60 1.48 4.98
N LEU A 166 -26.61 2.34 4.79
CA LEU A 166 -25.35 2.02 4.14
C LEU A 166 -24.24 2.23 5.18
N VAL A 167 -23.37 1.24 5.36
CA VAL A 167 -22.27 1.32 6.33
C VAL A 167 -20.95 1.04 5.64
N GLY A 168 -20.01 1.98 5.74
CA GLY A 168 -18.68 1.84 5.16
C GLY A 168 -17.81 0.82 5.89
N ALA A 169 -17.06 0.02 5.14
CA ALA A 169 -16.06 -0.92 5.65
C ALA A 169 -14.76 -0.81 4.86
N LEU A 170 -13.62 -0.90 5.56
CA LEU A 170 -12.29 -0.79 4.93
C LEU A 170 -11.94 -2.01 4.08
N ASP A 171 -12.39 -3.19 4.50
CA ASP A 171 -12.10 -4.46 3.85
C ASP A 171 -13.33 -5.38 3.88
N SER A 172 -13.28 -6.46 3.10
CA SER A 172 -14.38 -7.42 2.96
C SER A 172 -14.68 -8.19 4.24
N GLU A 173 -13.65 -8.56 5.00
CA GLU A 173 -13.81 -9.33 6.25
C GLU A 173 -14.58 -8.50 7.28
N ARG A 174 -14.25 -7.22 7.39
CA ARG A 174 -14.96 -6.28 8.25
C ARG A 174 -16.40 -6.08 7.79
N ALA A 175 -16.63 -5.99 6.48
CA ALA A 175 -17.97 -5.86 5.91
C ALA A 175 -18.84 -7.09 6.19
N ASP A 176 -18.29 -8.30 6.02
CA ASP A 176 -18.96 -9.56 6.33
C ASP A 176 -19.27 -9.69 7.83
N ALA A 177 -18.29 -9.38 8.69
CA ALA A 177 -18.49 -9.40 10.14
C ALA A 177 -19.59 -8.42 10.57
N LEU A 178 -19.64 -7.23 9.97
CA LEU A 178 -20.69 -6.25 10.22
C LEU A 178 -22.05 -6.73 9.71
N ALA A 179 -22.11 -7.32 8.51
CA ALA A 179 -23.34 -7.86 7.96
C ALA A 179 -23.92 -8.97 8.85
N ASP A 180 -23.07 -9.87 9.35
CA ASP A 180 -23.47 -10.93 10.27
C ASP A 180 -23.90 -10.40 11.64
N GLN A 181 -23.26 -9.35 12.13
CA GLN A 181 -23.69 -8.65 13.34
C GLN A 181 -25.10 -8.09 13.16
N ILE A 182 -25.33 -7.32 12.09
CA ILE A 182 -26.63 -6.70 11.81
C ILE A 182 -27.73 -7.76 11.67
N ARG A 183 -27.49 -8.84 10.92
CA ARG A 183 -28.46 -9.95 10.78
C ARG A 183 -28.82 -10.61 12.11
N ARG A 184 -27.89 -10.66 13.06
CA ARG A 184 -28.06 -11.34 14.36
C ARG A 184 -28.78 -10.46 15.37
N GLU A 185 -28.52 -9.16 15.34
CA GLU A 185 -28.96 -8.21 16.36
C GLU A 185 -30.20 -7.43 15.96
N ASP A 186 -30.51 -7.35 14.66
CA ASP A 186 -31.69 -6.63 14.23
C ASP A 186 -32.96 -7.47 14.49
N PRO A 187 -33.96 -6.92 15.21
CA PRO A 187 -35.20 -7.62 15.51
C PRO A 187 -36.16 -7.66 14.31
N HIS A 188 -35.86 -6.97 13.20
CA HIS A 188 -36.68 -6.92 12.01
C HIS A 188 -36.13 -7.79 10.88
N ASP A 189 -37.00 -8.15 9.93
CA ASP A 189 -36.61 -8.88 8.71
C ASP A 189 -35.91 -7.92 7.74
N VAL A 190 -34.63 -7.65 8.00
CA VAL A 190 -33.79 -6.77 7.18
C VAL A 190 -33.05 -7.57 6.11
N HIS A 191 -32.97 -7.01 4.90
CA HIS A 191 -32.15 -7.60 3.85
C HIS A 191 -30.75 -6.99 3.86
N VAL A 192 -29.73 -7.81 4.10
CA VAL A 192 -28.34 -7.35 4.24
C VAL A 192 -27.47 -7.90 3.11
N THR A 193 -26.82 -6.99 2.38
CA THR A 193 -25.88 -7.30 1.29
C THR A 193 -24.54 -6.62 1.53
N VAL A 194 -23.47 -7.26 1.05
CA VAL A 194 -22.11 -6.74 1.09
C VAL A 194 -21.68 -6.48 -0.34
N GLU A 195 -21.25 -5.26 -0.63
CA GLU A 195 -20.79 -4.89 -1.97
C GLU A 195 -19.43 -4.18 -1.90
N ALA A 196 -18.57 -4.49 -2.86
CA ALA A 196 -17.42 -3.64 -3.15
C ALA A 196 -17.93 -2.35 -3.78
N THR A 197 -17.43 -1.21 -3.32
CA THR A 197 -17.79 0.07 -3.94
C THR A 197 -17.07 0.18 -5.28
N ASP A 198 -17.77 0.61 -6.33
CA ASP A 198 -17.28 0.71 -7.73
C ASP A 198 -16.23 1.84 -7.93
N LEU A 199 -15.28 1.94 -7.00
CA LEU A 199 -14.10 2.77 -7.10
C LEU A 199 -12.91 1.85 -7.39
N PRO A 200 -11.98 2.25 -8.27
CA PRO A 200 -10.73 1.52 -8.40
C PRO A 200 -10.06 1.50 -7.03
N SER A 201 -9.92 0.29 -6.45
CA SER A 201 -9.24 0.08 -5.18
C SER A 201 -7.92 0.89 -5.16
N PRO A 202 -7.69 1.74 -4.14
CA PRO A 202 -6.46 2.54 -4.08
C PRO A 202 -5.21 1.68 -3.81
N LEU A 203 -5.35 0.41 -3.43
CA LEU A 203 -4.24 -0.43 -3.01
C LEU A 203 -3.28 -0.84 -4.14
N PHE A 204 -3.62 -0.56 -5.41
CA PHE A 204 -2.71 -0.78 -6.54
C PHE A 204 -2.02 0.49 -7.07
N VAL A 205 -2.19 1.64 -6.40
CA VAL A 205 -1.47 2.90 -6.74
C VAL A 205 -0.76 3.47 -5.51
N MET A 206 0.21 2.73 -4.99
CA MET A 206 1.37 3.29 -4.29
C MET A 206 2.66 2.83 -4.99
N LEU A 207 2.68 3.05 -6.31
CA LEU A 207 3.90 3.28 -7.06
C LEU A 207 4.35 4.71 -6.75
N GLY A 208 5.45 4.85 -6.00
CA GLY A 208 6.23 6.08 -5.92
C GLY A 208 5.87 7.00 -4.76
N ALA A 209 6.54 6.81 -3.61
CA ALA A 209 6.67 7.80 -2.54
C ALA A 209 7.52 9.03 -2.97
N ALA A 210 7.23 9.59 -4.13
CA ALA A 210 7.92 10.72 -4.75
C ALA A 210 6.95 11.79 -5.33
N TRP A 211 5.68 11.83 -4.91
CA TRP A 211 4.71 12.80 -5.43
C TRP A 211 4.35 13.97 -4.51
N ASP A 212 4.90 14.06 -3.28
CA ASP A 212 4.58 15.15 -2.35
C ASP A 212 5.59 16.32 -2.34
N ARG A 213 6.45 16.42 -3.38
CA ARG A 213 7.34 17.56 -3.61
C ARG A 213 6.97 18.43 -4.82
N LEU A 214 5.88 18.12 -5.54
CA LEU A 214 5.48 18.81 -6.79
C LEU A 214 4.18 19.64 -6.72
N ARG A 215 3.67 19.99 -5.52
CA ARG A 215 2.59 21.01 -5.38
C ARG A 215 2.88 22.11 -4.36
N GLY A 216 4.10 22.64 -4.37
CA GLY A 216 4.47 23.72 -3.47
C GLY A 216 5.54 24.65 -4.02
N ALA A 217 5.40 25.16 -5.25
CA ALA A 217 6.19 26.29 -5.72
C ALA A 217 5.42 27.06 -6.81
N ASP A 218 4.43 27.84 -6.39
CA ASP A 218 3.99 29.00 -7.15
C ASP A 218 3.96 30.20 -6.20
N ARG A 219 5.05 30.96 -6.21
CA ARG A 219 5.12 32.41 -5.93
C ARG A 219 6.51 32.97 -6.21
#